data_AF-A0A9D2EVV1-F1
#
_entry.id   AF-A0A9D2EVV1-F1
#
_cell.length_a   1.000
_cell.length_b   1.000
_cell.length_c   1.000
_cell.angle_alpha   90.00
_cell.angle_beta   90.00
_cell.angle_gamma   90.00
#
_symmetry.space_group_name_H-M   'P 1'
#
loop_
_entity.id
_entity.type
_entity.pdbx_description
1 polymer ?
#
loop_
_entity_poly.entity_id
_entity_poly.type
_entity_poly.pdbx_seq_one_letter_code
_entity_poly.pdbx_strand_id
1 'polypeptide(L)'
;MKMKGSGMMRTGENIFKRKDGRWEARYHKGRTASGKLLYGFCYGKTYSEAKAQMERAKQEYAETAHTVSSAAQASFEDCCDAWLQMNQPRLHASTYVKYQTVLEKHIKPYFGSCYPHEIQSPSVSAFSQYLLNERKLAPKTAKDILLILHSILKYVQKQFPGKTEPIDIIYPK
;
A
#
# COMPACT_ATOMS: atom_id res chain seq x y z
N MET A 1 -30.03 -27.99 -11.47
CA MET A 1 -29.76 -27.12 -12.64
C MET A 1 -28.88 -25.97 -12.18
N LYS A 2 -27.64 -25.89 -12.69
CA LYS A 2 -26.65 -24.84 -12.35
C LYS A 2 -27.00 -23.54 -13.07
N MET A 3 -26.95 -22.41 -12.39
CA MET A 3 -26.67 -21.11 -12.99
C MET A 3 -25.46 -20.52 -12.26
N LYS A 4 -24.29 -20.67 -12.88
CA LYS A 4 -23.07 -19.92 -12.55
C LYS A 4 -23.28 -18.49 -13.06
N GLY A 5 -23.47 -17.54 -12.14
CA GLY A 5 -23.32 -16.13 -12.44
C GLY A 5 -21.86 -15.73 -12.29
N SER A 6 -21.14 -15.72 -13.41
CA SER A 6 -19.83 -15.07 -13.55
C SER A 6 -20.02 -13.57 -13.33
N GLY A 7 -19.48 -13.03 -12.23
CA GLY A 7 -19.60 -11.61 -11.89
C GLY A 7 -18.24 -11.00 -11.61
N MET A 8 -17.56 -10.58 -12.69
CA MET A 8 -16.65 -9.43 -12.79
C MET A 8 -15.84 -9.08 -11.52
N MET A 9 -14.53 -9.36 -11.56
CA MET A 9 -13.56 -8.81 -10.60
C MET A 9 -13.55 -7.27 -10.71
N ARG A 10 -14.41 -6.61 -9.94
CA ARG A 10 -14.22 -5.22 -9.55
C ARG A 10 -13.17 -5.25 -8.45
N THR A 11 -12.13 -4.42 -8.54
CA THR A 11 -11.31 -3.99 -7.40
C THR A 11 -12.24 -3.23 -6.45
N GLY A 12 -13.09 -3.98 -5.75
CA GLY A 12 -14.15 -3.46 -4.91
C GLY A 12 -13.57 -3.01 -3.58
N GLU A 13 -14.14 -1.96 -3.02
CA GLU A 13 -13.94 -1.59 -1.63
C GLU A 13 -14.16 -2.81 -0.74
N ASN A 14 -13.35 -2.95 0.32
CA ASN A 14 -13.34 -4.11 1.22
C ASN A 14 -14.59 -4.13 2.13
N ILE A 15 -15.80 -4.08 1.55
CA ILE A 15 -17.08 -3.94 2.23
C ILE A 15 -18.03 -5.05 1.76
N PHE A 16 -18.51 -5.87 2.69
CA PHE A 16 -19.27 -7.08 2.40
C PHE A 16 -20.54 -7.16 3.25
N LYS A 17 -21.64 -7.67 2.69
CA LYS A 17 -22.87 -7.96 3.44
C LYS A 17 -22.77 -9.35 4.08
N ARG A 18 -23.02 -9.43 5.39
CA ARG A 18 -23.01 -10.66 6.18
C ARG A 18 -24.36 -11.38 6.14
N LYS A 19 -24.37 -12.66 6.53
CA LYS A 19 -25.57 -13.50 6.63
C LYS A 19 -26.61 -12.97 7.64
N ASP A 20 -26.15 -12.24 8.65
CA ASP A 20 -27.00 -11.61 9.68
C ASP A 20 -27.60 -10.25 9.22
N GLY A 21 -27.36 -9.84 7.98
CA GLY A 21 -27.90 -8.61 7.39
C GLY A 21 -27.05 -7.36 7.60
N ARG A 22 -26.00 -7.41 8.44
CA ARG A 22 -25.07 -6.29 8.65
C ARG A 22 -24.04 -6.19 7.52
N TRP A 23 -23.53 -4.98 7.30
CA TRP A 23 -22.39 -4.71 6.43
C TRP A 23 -21.11 -4.67 7.24
N GLU A 24 -20.06 -5.32 6.75
CA GLU A 24 -18.72 -5.37 7.33
C GLU A 24 -17.75 -4.67 6.38
N ALA A 25 -17.14 -3.59 6.82
CA ALA A 25 -16.08 -2.90 6.11
C ALA A 25 -14.73 -3.22 6.77
N ARG A 26 -13.72 -3.54 5.94
CA ARG A 26 -12.36 -3.83 6.38
C ARG A 26 -11.41 -2.77 5.83
N TYR A 27 -10.54 -2.26 6.68
CA TYR A 27 -9.46 -1.38 6.27
C TYR A 27 -8.12 -1.95 6.68
N HIS A 28 -7.07 -1.64 5.91
CA HIS A 28 -5.71 -2.02 6.25
C HIS A 28 -5.25 -1.16 7.43
N LYS A 29 -4.93 -1.81 8.55
CA LYS A 29 -4.30 -1.19 9.73
C LYS A 29 -2.77 -1.21 9.66
N GLY A 30 -2.20 -1.90 8.69
CA GLY A 30 -0.76 -2.10 8.55
C GLY A 30 -0.41 -3.56 8.27
N ARG A 31 0.83 -3.95 8.57
CA ARG A 31 1.30 -5.34 8.45
C ARG A 31 2.00 -5.78 9.73
N THR A 32 1.95 -7.08 10.01
CA THR A 32 2.80 -7.68 11.04
C THR A 32 4.27 -7.58 10.65
N ALA A 33 5.18 -7.81 11.62
CA ALA A 33 6.62 -7.93 11.33
C ALA A 33 6.95 -9.01 10.27
N SER A 34 6.07 -10.01 10.13
CA SER A 34 6.15 -11.07 9.11
C SER A 34 5.50 -10.70 7.76
N GLY A 35 5.01 -9.47 7.60
CA GLY A 35 4.42 -8.96 6.35
C GLY A 35 2.96 -9.32 6.12
N LYS A 36 2.27 -9.94 7.08
CA LYS A 36 0.85 -10.30 6.96
C LYS A 36 -0.02 -9.06 7.14
N LEU A 37 -1.00 -8.87 6.25
CA LEU A 37 -1.96 -7.75 6.36
C LEU A 37 -2.74 -7.81 7.68
N LEU A 38 -2.73 -6.70 8.40
CA LEU A 38 -3.56 -6.47 9.57
C LEU A 38 -4.78 -5.66 9.13
N TYR A 39 -5.97 -6.14 9.50
CA TYR A 39 -7.22 -5.50 9.16
C TYR A 39 -7.90 -4.91 10.41
N GLY A 40 -8.46 -3.72 10.26
CA GLY A 40 -9.51 -3.20 11.13
C GLY A 40 -10.88 -3.56 10.57
N PHE A 41 -11.88 -3.67 11.46
CA PHE A 41 -13.24 -4.08 11.10
C PHE A 41 -14.25 -3.04 11.59
N CYS A 42 -15.14 -2.61 10.71
CA CYS A 42 -16.24 -1.69 11.00
C CYS A 42 -17.56 -2.32 10.57
N TYR A 43 -18.66 -2.00 11.27
CA TYR A 43 -19.95 -2.65 11.06
C TYR A 43 -21.08 -1.62 10.92
N GLY A 44 -21.86 -1.73 9.85
CA GLY A 44 -23.02 -0.87 9.60
C GLY A 44 -24.29 -1.68 9.33
N LYS A 45 -25.47 -1.08 9.56
CA LYS A 45 -26.74 -1.66 9.09
C LYS A 45 -26.93 -1.45 7.59
N THR A 46 -26.31 -0.38 7.06
CA THR A 46 -26.26 -0.08 5.63
C THR A 46 -24.82 -0.07 5.12
N TYR A 47 -24.64 -0.20 3.80
CA TYR A 47 -23.34 -0.09 3.15
C TYR A 47 -22.68 1.26 3.44
N SER A 48 -23.46 2.35 3.35
CA SER A 48 -22.97 3.71 3.58
C SER A 48 -22.50 3.93 5.02
N GLU A 49 -23.19 3.36 6.01
CA GLU A 49 -22.76 3.39 7.41
C GLU A 49 -21.44 2.65 7.62
N ALA A 50 -21.31 1.44 7.08
CA ALA A 50 -20.07 0.66 7.20
C ALA A 50 -18.90 1.38 6.52
N LYS A 51 -19.13 2.01 5.36
CA LYS A 51 -18.15 2.83 4.66
C LYS A 51 -17.75 4.06 5.47
N ALA A 52 -18.72 4.83 5.98
CA ALA A 52 -18.44 6.02 6.77
C ALA A 52 -17.67 5.70 8.06
N GLN A 53 -18.03 4.61 8.75
CA GLN A 53 -17.28 4.15 9.91
C GLN A 53 -15.86 3.70 9.55
N MET A 54 -15.69 2.99 8.43
CA MET A 54 -14.37 2.58 7.95
C MET A 54 -13.49 3.80 7.65
N GLU A 55 -14.01 4.80 6.95
CA GLU A 55 -13.26 6.03 6.66
C GLU A 55 -12.92 6.79 7.94
N ARG A 56 -13.86 6.91 8.88
CA ARG A 56 -13.59 7.52 10.20
C ARG A 56 -12.53 6.74 10.98
N ALA A 57 -12.61 5.41 10.98
CA ALA A 57 -11.65 4.56 11.69
C ALA A 57 -10.25 4.59 11.06
N LYS A 58 -10.14 4.83 9.74
CA LYS A 58 -8.86 5.15 9.09
C LYS A 58 -8.31 6.50 9.55
N GLN A 59 -9.17 7.52 9.61
CA GLN A 59 -8.80 8.87 10.07
C GLN A 59 -8.39 8.87 11.54
N GLU A 60 -9.16 8.24 12.42
CA GLU A 60 -8.87 8.14 13.86
C GLU A 60 -7.62 7.30 14.14
N TYR A 61 -7.39 6.23 13.36
CA TYR A 61 -6.13 5.49 13.43
C TYR A 61 -4.94 6.34 13.01
N ALA A 62 -5.13 7.22 12.01
CA ALA A 62 -4.14 8.24 11.68
C ALA A 62 -3.96 9.20 12.87
N GLU A 63 -5.03 9.74 13.44
CA GLU A 63 -5.00 10.69 14.56
C GLU A 63 -4.36 10.16 15.83
N THR A 64 -4.52 8.87 16.12
CA THR A 64 -3.87 8.22 17.27
C THR A 64 -2.34 8.10 17.06
N ALA A 65 -1.87 8.14 15.81
CA ALA A 65 -0.45 8.29 15.46
C ALA A 65 0.00 9.77 15.37
N HIS A 66 -0.92 10.74 15.49
CA HIS A 66 -0.70 12.18 15.24
C HIS A 66 -0.29 13.01 16.46
N THR A 67 0.54 12.50 17.37
CA THR A 67 1.39 13.42 18.16
C THR A 67 2.53 14.03 17.33
N VAL A 68 2.59 13.80 16.00
CA VAL A 68 3.71 14.26 15.14
C VAL A 68 3.28 14.80 13.75
N SER A 69 2.83 16.06 13.68
CA SER A 69 2.83 17.01 12.54
C SER A 69 2.31 16.54 11.14
N SER A 70 1.34 17.32 10.63
CA SER A 70 0.46 17.11 9.45
C SER A 70 1.11 16.85 8.08
N ALA A 71 2.40 17.13 7.89
CA ALA A 71 3.07 16.80 6.62
C ALA A 71 3.31 15.28 6.45
N ALA A 72 3.34 14.51 7.53
CA ALA A 72 3.59 13.06 7.51
C ALA A 72 2.33 12.18 7.32
N GLN A 73 1.22 12.79 6.94
CA GLN A 73 -0.08 12.14 6.78
C GLN A 73 -0.39 11.74 5.33
N ALA A 74 0.48 12.09 4.38
CA ALA A 74 0.37 11.60 3.01
C ALA A 74 0.53 10.07 3.01
N SER A 75 -0.38 9.38 2.33
CA SER A 75 -0.24 7.94 2.15
C SER A 75 1.02 7.64 1.34
N PHE A 76 1.52 6.41 1.44
CA PHE A 76 2.66 6.03 0.61
C PHE A 76 2.30 6.04 -0.89
N GLU A 77 1.02 5.87 -1.23
CA GLU A 77 0.51 6.06 -2.59
C GLU A 77 0.70 7.50 -3.08
N ASP A 78 0.31 8.50 -2.28
CA ASP A 78 0.53 9.92 -2.60
C ASP A 78 2.04 10.22 -2.76
N CYS A 79 2.87 9.62 -1.91
CA CYS A 79 4.32 9.75 -2.01
C CYS A 79 4.88 9.16 -3.32
N CYS A 80 4.33 8.03 -3.77
CA CYS A 80 4.71 7.41 -5.04
C CYS A 80 4.37 8.32 -6.23
N ASP A 81 3.18 8.93 -6.22
CA ASP A 81 2.72 9.81 -7.29
C ASP A 81 3.51 11.12 -7.33
N ALA A 82 3.74 11.72 -6.17
CA ALA A 82 4.60 12.91 -6.06
C ALA A 82 6.02 12.62 -6.54
N TRP A 83 6.60 11.46 -6.18
CA TRP A 83 7.92 11.05 -6.66
C TRP A 83 7.93 10.86 -8.19
N LEU A 84 6.92 10.20 -8.76
CA LEU A 84 6.87 9.95 -10.20
C LEU A 84 6.72 11.26 -10.98
N GLN A 85 5.84 12.15 -10.52
CA GLN A 85 5.63 13.48 -11.12
C GLN A 85 6.88 14.35 -11.06
N MET A 86 7.57 14.39 -9.91
CA MET A 86 8.83 15.13 -9.76
C MET A 86 9.92 14.61 -10.72
N ASN A 87 9.94 13.31 -10.99
CA ASN A 87 10.93 12.71 -11.88
C ASN A 87 10.56 12.79 -13.37
N GLN A 88 9.28 12.98 -13.70
CA GLN A 88 8.77 12.95 -15.07
C GLN A 88 9.59 13.78 -16.07
N PRO A 89 10.00 15.04 -15.80
CA PRO A 89 10.76 15.83 -16.77
C PRO A 89 12.13 15.25 -17.14
N ARG A 90 12.68 14.36 -16.29
CA ARG A 90 14.00 13.73 -16.46
C ARG A 90 13.93 12.33 -17.03
N LEU A 91 12.74 11.74 -17.14
CA LEU A 91 12.55 10.37 -17.56
C LEU A 91 12.15 10.30 -19.03
N HIS A 92 12.78 9.38 -19.76
CA HIS A 92 12.30 8.98 -21.08
C HIS A 92 10.91 8.32 -20.97
N ALA A 93 10.07 8.45 -22.00
CA ALA A 93 8.70 7.96 -22.01
C ALA A 93 8.59 6.48 -21.64
N SER A 94 9.46 5.63 -22.19
CA SER A 94 9.49 4.19 -21.87
C SER A 94 9.86 3.92 -20.41
N THR A 95 10.76 4.71 -19.82
CA THR A 95 11.14 4.60 -18.41
C THR A 95 9.99 5.04 -17.50
N TYR A 96 9.30 6.12 -17.87
CA TYR A 96 8.11 6.57 -17.13
C TYR A 96 7.03 5.49 -17.10
N VAL A 97 6.68 4.91 -18.25
CA VAL A 97 5.69 3.83 -18.33
C VAL A 97 6.12 2.61 -17.52
N LYS A 98 7.42 2.26 -17.56
CA LYS A 98 7.98 1.18 -16.71
C LYS A 98 7.76 1.49 -15.23
N TYR A 99 8.10 2.70 -14.78
CA TYR A 99 7.98 3.09 -13.37
C TYR A 99 6.53 3.11 -12.92
N GLN A 100 5.65 3.75 -13.70
CA GLN A 100 4.20 3.76 -13.44
C GLN A 100 3.65 2.33 -13.34
N THR A 101 4.02 1.45 -14.27
CA THR A 101 3.59 0.04 -14.23
C THR A 101 4.06 -0.67 -12.97
N VAL A 102 5.31 -0.44 -12.54
CA VAL A 102 5.84 -1.01 -11.30
C VAL A 102 5.09 -0.50 -10.08
N LEU A 103 4.78 0.80 -10.03
CA LEU A 103 4.04 1.42 -8.95
C LEU A 103 2.64 0.81 -8.83
N GLU A 104 1.87 0.83 -9.92
CA GLU A 104 0.47 0.38 -9.95
C GLU A 104 0.32 -1.13 -9.73
N LYS A 105 1.24 -1.96 -10.24
CA LYS A 105 1.09 -3.42 -10.18
C LYS A 105 1.70 -4.06 -8.94
N HIS A 106 2.69 -3.41 -8.32
CA HIS A 106 3.49 -4.05 -7.28
C HIS A 106 3.59 -3.22 -6.01
N ILE A 107 4.00 -1.96 -6.10
CA ILE A 107 4.32 -1.15 -4.90
C ILE A 107 3.05 -0.65 -4.23
N LYS A 108 2.18 0.08 -4.95
CA LYS A 108 0.93 0.63 -4.39
C LYS A 108 -0.01 -0.44 -3.84
N PRO A 109 -0.23 -1.60 -4.51
CA PRO A 109 -1.07 -2.65 -3.94
C PRO A 109 -0.53 -3.24 -2.63
N TYR A 110 0.78 -3.14 -2.37
CA TYR A 110 1.39 -3.70 -1.16
C TYR A 110 1.53 -2.67 -0.03
N PHE A 111 1.94 -1.45 -0.36
CA PHE A 111 2.30 -0.38 0.59
C PHE A 111 1.43 0.87 0.51
N GLY A 112 0.63 1.06 -0.55
CA GLY A 112 -0.01 2.35 -0.86
C GLY A 112 -0.87 2.91 0.28
N SER A 113 -1.61 2.05 0.98
CA SER A 113 -2.45 2.44 2.12
C SER A 113 -1.69 2.62 3.44
N CYS A 114 -0.39 2.32 3.48
CA CYS A 114 0.45 2.54 4.66
C CYS A 114 0.96 3.99 4.65
N TYR A 115 1.29 4.49 5.83
CA TYR A 115 2.05 5.72 5.96
C TYR A 115 3.54 5.45 5.78
N PRO A 116 4.31 6.42 5.25
CA PRO A 116 5.76 6.33 5.13
C PRO A 116 6.52 5.82 6.35
N HIS A 117 6.14 6.26 7.55
CA HIS A 117 6.81 5.90 8.81
C HIS A 117 6.53 4.46 9.25
N GLU A 118 5.50 3.81 8.68
CA GLU A 118 5.18 2.40 8.95
C GLU A 118 6.02 1.45 8.09
N ILE A 119 6.69 1.95 7.04
CA ILE A 119 7.52 1.14 6.16
C ILE A 119 8.91 1.00 6.78
N GLN A 120 9.25 -0.24 7.15
CA GLN A 120 10.50 -0.59 7.81
C GLN A 120 11.22 -1.73 7.07
N SER A 121 12.52 -1.92 7.33
CA SER A 121 13.34 -2.99 6.71
C SER A 121 12.69 -4.39 6.73
N PRO A 122 12.03 -4.84 7.83
CA PRO A 122 11.31 -6.12 7.83
C PRO A 122 10.16 -6.17 6.81
N SER A 123 9.39 -5.09 6.68
CA SER A 123 8.28 -5.01 5.72
C SER A 123 8.76 -5.01 4.27
N VAL A 124 9.91 -4.38 3.99
CA VAL A 124 10.55 -4.42 2.65
C VAL A 124 11.14 -5.79 2.35
N SER A 125 11.69 -6.47 3.35
CA SER A 125 12.15 -7.85 3.23
C SER A 125 10.98 -8.80 2.94
N ALA A 126 9.85 -8.62 3.63
CA ALA A 126 8.63 -9.38 3.36
C ALA A 126 8.07 -9.09 1.95
N PHE A 127 8.15 -7.84 1.48
CA PHE A 127 7.79 -7.50 0.11
C PHE A 127 8.70 -8.17 -0.93
N SER A 128 10.01 -8.24 -0.68
CA SER A 128 10.95 -8.98 -1.53
C SER A 128 10.55 -10.46 -1.65
N GLN A 129 10.25 -11.12 -0.53
CA GLN A 129 9.78 -12.51 -0.51
C GLN A 129 8.43 -12.67 -1.23
N TYR A 130 7.52 -11.72 -1.05
CA TYR A 130 6.24 -11.69 -1.75
C TYR A 130 6.40 -11.64 -3.28
N LEU A 131 7.31 -10.79 -3.79
CA LEU A 131 7.59 -10.68 -5.22
C LEU A 131 8.12 -12.01 -5.80
N LEU A 132 8.97 -12.72 -5.05
CA LEU A 132 9.58 -13.97 -5.49
C LEU A 132 8.64 -15.17 -5.36
N ASN A 133 7.98 -15.32 -4.21
CA ASN A 133 7.30 -16.56 -3.86
C ASN A 133 5.82 -16.52 -4.26
N GLU A 134 5.14 -15.41 -4.00
CA GLU A 134 3.71 -15.28 -4.29
C GLU A 134 3.47 -14.76 -5.71
N ARG A 135 4.23 -13.75 -6.14
CA ARG A 135 4.13 -13.21 -7.51
C ARG A 135 4.98 -13.97 -8.53
N LYS A 136 5.84 -14.90 -8.09
CA LYS A 136 6.68 -15.75 -8.95
C LYS A 136 7.47 -14.95 -9.99
N LEU A 137 7.91 -13.75 -9.64
CA LEU A 137 8.71 -12.92 -10.53
C LEU A 137 10.15 -13.41 -10.58
N ALA A 138 10.79 -13.24 -11.74
CA ALA A 138 12.22 -13.48 -11.87
C ALA A 138 13.02 -12.60 -10.90
N PRO A 139 14.14 -13.08 -10.32
CA PRO A 139 14.96 -12.32 -9.37
C PRO A 139 15.37 -10.94 -9.89
N LYS A 140 15.71 -10.86 -11.19
CA LYS A 140 16.04 -9.58 -11.84
C LYS A 140 14.89 -8.58 -11.83
N THR A 141 13.67 -9.04 -12.09
CA THR A 141 12.47 -8.20 -12.08
C THR A 141 12.14 -7.73 -10.67
N ALA A 142 12.22 -8.63 -9.67
CA ALA A 142 12.04 -8.28 -8.27
C ALA A 142 13.09 -7.24 -7.81
N LYS A 143 14.35 -7.41 -8.21
CA LYS A 143 15.43 -6.44 -7.96
C LYS A 143 15.13 -5.07 -8.58
N ASP A 144 14.68 -5.02 -9.82
CA ASP A 144 14.30 -3.75 -10.48
C ASP A 144 13.17 -3.04 -9.74
N ILE A 145 12.16 -3.77 -9.26
CA ILE A 145 11.06 -3.23 -8.46
C ILE A 145 11.59 -2.66 -7.14
N LEU A 146 12.47 -3.41 -6.45
CA LEU A 146 13.06 -2.97 -5.19
C LEU A 146 13.95 -1.73 -5.34
N LEU A 147 14.64 -1.57 -6.47
CA LEU A 147 15.42 -0.36 -6.75
C LEU A 147 14.53 0.88 -6.93
N ILE A 148 13.39 0.73 -7.59
CA ILE A 148 12.39 1.81 -7.71
C ILE A 148 11.82 2.16 -6.33
N LEU A 149 11.43 1.15 -5.56
CA LEU A 149 10.96 1.33 -4.18
C LEU A 149 12.00 2.08 -3.33
N HIS A 150 13.27 1.68 -3.40
CA HIS A 150 14.35 2.34 -2.66
C HIS A 150 14.50 3.82 -3.05
N SER A 151 14.37 4.14 -4.35
CA SER A 151 14.43 5.53 -4.81
C SER A 151 13.31 6.38 -4.22
N ILE A 152 12.10 5.82 -4.11
CA ILE A 152 10.94 6.48 -3.49
C ILE A 152 11.16 6.66 -2.00
N LEU A 153 11.63 5.62 -1.29
CA LEU A 153 11.92 5.71 0.14
C LEU A 153 12.99 6.77 0.45
N LYS A 154 14.02 6.90 -0.38
CA LYS A 154 15.00 7.99 -0.27
C LYS A 154 14.38 9.37 -0.50
N TYR A 155 13.46 9.49 -1.44
CA TYR A 155 12.74 10.74 -1.65
C TYR A 155 11.90 11.11 -0.42
N VAL A 156 11.15 10.15 0.11
CA VAL A 156 10.32 10.32 1.29
C VAL A 156 11.15 10.72 2.51
N GLN A 157 12.29 10.07 2.75
CA GLN A 157 13.23 10.44 3.81
C GLN A 157 13.72 11.89 3.71
N LYS A 158 13.94 12.38 2.49
CA LYS A 158 14.34 13.78 2.25
C LYS A 158 13.19 14.76 2.50
N GLN A 159 11.96 14.38 2.18
CA GLN A 159 10.78 15.21 2.40
C GLN A 159 10.37 15.27 3.88
N PHE A 160 10.66 14.20 4.64
CA PHE A 160 10.30 14.08 6.06
C PHE A 160 11.50 13.71 6.95
N PRO A 161 12.48 14.63 7.12
CA PRO A 161 13.65 14.37 7.94
C PRO A 161 13.27 14.00 9.39
N GLY A 162 13.87 12.94 9.92
CA GLY A 162 13.67 12.50 11.31
C GLY A 162 12.35 11.76 11.59
N LYS A 163 11.49 11.53 10.59
CA LYS A 163 10.23 10.76 10.74
C LYS A 163 10.28 9.36 10.16
N THR A 164 11.30 9.04 9.37
CA THR A 164 11.47 7.74 8.74
C THR A 164 12.90 7.26 8.95
N GLU A 165 13.06 6.03 9.43
CA GLU A 165 14.36 5.42 9.61
C GLU A 165 15.03 5.08 8.25
N PRO A 166 16.37 5.01 8.19
CA PRO A 166 17.09 4.39 7.09
C PRO A 166 16.65 2.93 6.90
N ILE A 167 16.28 2.58 5.66
CA ILE A 167 15.83 1.23 5.31
C ILE A 167 16.96 0.52 4.58
N ASP A 168 17.36 -0.64 5.13
CA ASP A 168 18.29 -1.54 4.45
C ASP A 168 17.50 -2.54 3.60
N ILE A 169 17.97 -2.76 2.37
CA ILE A 169 17.31 -3.60 1.38
C ILE A 169 18.27 -4.67 0.89
N ILE A 170 17.95 -5.92 1.22
CA ILE A 170 18.65 -7.09 0.69
C ILE A 170 18.04 -7.44 -0.68
N TYR A 171 18.83 -7.24 -1.74
CA TYR A 171 18.40 -7.56 -3.10
C TYR A 171 18.53 -9.06 -3.39
N PRO A 172 17.56 -9.65 -4.10
CA PRO A 172 17.68 -11.02 -4.58
C PRO A 172 18.85 -11.16 -5.56
N LYS A 173 19.53 -12.30 -5.49
CA LYS A 173 20.63 -12.68 -6.38
C LYS A 173 20.10 -13.23 -7.70
#